data_AF-A0A1S1SRP0-F1
#
_entry.id   AF-A0A1S1SRP0-F1
#
_cell.length_a   1.000
_cell.length_b   1.000
_cell.length_c   1.000
_cell.angle_alpha   90.00
_cell.angle_beta   90.00
_cell.angle_gamma   90.00
#
_symmetry.space_group_name_H-M   'P 1'
#
loop_
_entity.id
_entity.type
_entity.pdbx_description
1 polymer ?
#
loop_
_entity_poly.entity_id
_entity_poly.type
_entity_poly.pdbx_seq_one_letter_code
_entity_poly.pdbx_strand_id
1 'polypeptide(L)' 'MPDQDQAELRLTIARLRQEHEDYDVAINAMIETGCDALRIQRMKKKKLAIKDKITKIEDQIIPDIIA' A
#
# COMPACT_ATOMS: atom_id res chain seq x y z
N MET A 1 14.60 -21.89 -1.88
CA MET A 1 13.40 -22.74 -1.82
C MET A 1 12.24 -21.85 -2.23
N PRO A 2 11.47 -22.19 -3.28
CA PRO A 2 10.45 -21.29 -3.86
C PRO A 2 9.35 -20.86 -2.85
N ASP A 3 9.08 -21.68 -1.83
CA ASP A 3 8.11 -21.37 -0.78
C ASP A 3 8.57 -20.26 0.19
N GLN A 4 9.88 -20.07 0.37
CA GLN A 4 10.42 -19.02 1.24
C GLN A 4 10.26 -17.64 0.59
N ASP A 5 10.54 -17.53 -0.70
CA ASP A 5 10.39 -16.29 -1.46
C ASP A 5 8.91 -15.84 -1.48
N GLN A 6 7.98 -16.78 -1.63
CA GLN A 6 6.54 -16.52 -1.56
C GLN A 6 6.08 -16.05 -0.18
N ALA A 7 6.62 -16.63 0.89
CA ALA A 7 6.32 -16.21 2.27
C ALA A 7 6.84 -14.79 2.56
N GLU A 8 8.03 -14.43 2.07
CA GLU A 8 8.59 -13.08 2.21
C GLU A 8 7.78 -12.03 1.43
N LEU A 9 7.32 -12.35 0.22
CA LEU A 9 6.47 -11.46 -0.56
C LEU A 9 5.11 -11.23 0.13
N ARG A 10 4.49 -12.29 0.69
CA ARG A 10 3.26 -12.17 1.48
C ARG A 10 3.45 -11.31 2.74
N LEU A 11 4.56 -11.47 3.44
CA LEU A 11 4.90 -10.64 4.59
C LEU A 11 5.08 -9.17 4.18
N THR A 12 5.70 -8.93 3.03
CA THR A 12 5.89 -7.59 2.47
C THR A 12 4.56 -6.94 2.12
N ILE A 13 3.64 -7.68 1.48
CA ILE A 13 2.27 -7.21 1.22
C ILE A 13 1.56 -6.85 2.53
N ALA A 14 1.65 -7.70 3.55
CA ALA A 14 1.01 -7.43 4.84
C ALA A 14 1.51 -6.12 5.48
N ARG A 15 2.83 -5.89 5.46
CA ARG A 15 3.44 -4.64 5.93
C ARG A 15 2.97 -3.42 5.13
N LEU A 16 2.98 -3.52 3.81
CA LEU A 16 2.53 -2.42 2.93
C LEU A 16 1.04 -2.13 3.10
N ARG A 17 0.21 -3.15 3.33
CA ARG A 17 -1.22 -2.98 3.62
C ARG A 17 -1.45 -2.21 4.92
N GLN A 18 -0.71 -2.56 5.97
CA GLN A 18 -0.76 -1.84 7.24
C GLN A 18 -0.31 -0.38 7.05
N GLU A 19 0.81 -0.15 6.35
CA GLU A 19 1.27 1.22 6.06
C GLU A 19 0.22 2.02 5.26
N HIS A 20 -0.46 1.38 4.30
CA HIS A 20 -1.54 2.01 3.53
C HIS A 20 -2.75 2.40 4.40
N GLU A 21 -3.09 1.58 5.39
CA GLU A 21 -4.15 1.87 6.37
C GLU A 21 -3.75 3.04 7.29
N ASP A 22 -2.49 3.06 7.75
CA ASP A 22 -1.95 4.17 8.55
C ASP A 22 -2.02 5.51 7.79
N TYR A 23 -1.70 5.50 6.48
CA TYR A 23 -1.87 6.68 5.64
C TYR A 23 -3.33 7.12 5.53
N ASP A 24 -4.28 6.19 5.51
CA ASP A 24 -5.71 6.53 5.44
C ASP A 24 -6.18 7.20 6.73
N VAL A 25 -5.82 6.63 7.87
CA VAL A 25 -6.11 7.21 9.19
C VAL A 25 -5.49 8.60 9.31
N ALA A 26 -4.23 8.75 8.91
CA ALA A 26 -3.55 10.04 8.92
C ALA A 26 -4.25 11.07 8.01
N ILE A 27 -4.65 10.67 6.80
CA ILE A 27 -5.38 11.54 5.85
C ILE A 27 -6.72 11.98 6.46
N ASN A 28 -7.47 11.08 7.06
CA ASN A 28 -8.75 11.41 7.70
C ASN A 28 -8.55 12.40 8.86
N ALA A 29 -7.56 12.15 9.73
CA ALA A 29 -7.21 13.09 10.80
C ALA A 29 -6.78 14.46 10.26
N MET A 30 -6.01 14.50 9.15
CA MET A 30 -5.63 15.77 8.50
C MET A 30 -6.83 16.52 7.91
N ILE A 31 -7.84 15.81 7.42
CA ILE A 31 -9.09 16.40 6.92
C ILE A 31 -9.89 16.98 8.09
N GLU A 32 -10.07 16.21 9.17
CA GLU A 32 -10.81 16.65 10.37
C GLU A 32 -10.15 17.85 11.06
N THR A 33 -8.82 17.89 11.09
CA THR A 33 -8.05 19.01 11.66
C THR A 33 -7.98 20.24 10.75
N GLY A 34 -8.51 20.18 9.53
CA GLY A 34 -8.47 21.28 8.57
C GLY A 34 -7.07 21.58 8.04
N CYS A 35 -6.25 20.55 7.86
CA CYS A 35 -4.90 20.70 7.32
C CYS A 35 -4.93 21.15 5.84
N ASP A 36 -3.81 21.73 5.38
CA ASP A 36 -3.68 22.25 4.01
C ASP A 36 -3.93 21.14 2.95
N ALA A 37 -4.72 21.48 1.93
CA ALA A 37 -5.04 20.61 0.81
C ALA A 37 -3.78 20.06 0.11
N LEU A 38 -2.69 20.82 0.02
CA LEU A 38 -1.42 20.36 -0.56
C LEU A 38 -0.78 19.25 0.28
N ARG A 39 -0.88 19.31 1.61
CA ARG A 39 -0.36 18.26 2.50
C ARG A 39 -1.20 16.99 2.36
N ILE A 40 -2.52 17.12 2.34
CA ILE A 40 -3.45 16.01 2.13
C ILE A 40 -3.19 15.36 0.76
N GLN A 41 -2.99 16.15 -0.30
CA GLN A 41 -2.69 15.64 -1.64
C GLN A 41 -1.36 14.87 -1.70
N ARG A 42 -0.31 15.37 -1.03
CA ARG A 42 0.98 14.65 -0.93
C ARG A 42 0.81 13.31 -0.22
N MET A 43 0.00 13.26 0.83
CA MET A 43 -0.27 12.03 1.59
C MET A 43 -1.07 11.03 0.76
N LYS A 44 -2.11 11.49 0.05
CA LYS A 44 -2.86 10.65 -0.92
C LYS A 44 -1.94 10.10 -2.02
N LYS A 45 -0.98 10.88 -2.52
CA LYS A 45 0.01 10.41 -3.49
C LYS A 45 0.92 9.31 -2.93
N LYS A 46 1.36 9.44 -1.67
CA LYS A 46 2.13 8.38 -0.99
C LYS A 46 1.29 7.11 -0.80
N LYS A 47 0.05 7.25 -0.36
CA LYS A 47 -0.91 6.15 -0.23
C LYS A 47 -1.09 5.40 -1.54
N LEU A 48 -1.26 6.13 -2.66
CA LEU A 48 -1.37 5.53 -3.99
C LEU A 48 -0.11 4.75 -4.38
N ALA A 49 1.08 5.31 -4.15
CA ALA A 49 2.34 4.61 -4.46
C ALA A 49 2.52 3.30 -3.67
N ILE A 50 1.99 3.21 -2.44
CA ILE A 50 1.99 1.98 -1.65
C ILE A 50 1.03 0.96 -2.24
N LYS A 51 -0.17 1.40 -2.63
CA LYS A 51 -1.14 0.55 -3.33
C LYS A 51 -0.53 -0.02 -4.62
N ASP A 52 0.12 0.81 -5.43
CA ASP A 52 0.75 0.37 -6.68
C ASP A 52 1.87 -0.66 -6.42
N LYS A 53 2.64 -0.50 -5.34
CA LYS A 53 3.64 -1.49 -4.92
C LYS A 53 2.99 -2.81 -4.49
N ILE A 54 1.89 -2.76 -3.74
CA ILE A 54 1.15 -3.96 -3.34
C ILE A 54 0.69 -4.71 -4.59
N THR A 55 0.02 -4.02 -5.53
CA THR A 55 -0.45 -4.63 -6.77
C THR A 55 0.69 -5.25 -7.57
N LYS A 56 1.84 -4.56 -7.70
CA LYS A 56 3.01 -5.12 -8.39
C LYS A 56 3.59 -6.37 -7.72
N ILE A 57 3.50 -6.48 -6.41
CA ILE A 57 3.96 -7.67 -5.67
C ILE A 57 2.91 -8.78 -5.76
N GLU A 58 1.61 -8.45 -5.67
CA GLU A 58 0.52 -9.38 -5.88
C GLU A 58 0.55 -9.99 -7.29
N ASP A 59 0.82 -9.19 -8.33
CA ASP A 59 0.98 -9.67 -9.72
C ASP A 59 2.14 -10.68 -9.88
N GLN A 60 3.21 -10.55 -9.07
CA GLN A 60 4.34 -11.49 -9.07
C GLN A 60 4.03 -12.82 -8.36
N ILE A 61 3.08 -12.79 -7.41
CA ILE A 61 2.59 -13.98 -6.70
C ILE A 61 1.45 -14.65 -7.48
N ILE A 62 0.67 -13.86 -8.22
CA ILE A 62 -0.51 -14.27 -8.99
C ILE A 62 -0.26 -14.11 -10.52
N PRO A 63 0.83 -14.65 -11.13
CA PRO A 63 0.92 -14.63 -12.59
C PRO A 63 -0.06 -15.58 -13.29
N ASP A 64 -0.77 -16.45 -12.56
CA ASP A 64 -1.46 -17.63 -13.12
C ASP A 64 -2.99 -17.52 -13.26
N ILE A 65 -3.59 -16.32 -13.10
CA ILE A 65 -5.07 -16.15 -13.13
C ILE A 65 -5.54 -15.20 -14.26
N ILE A 66 -4.62 -14.51 -14.93
CA ILE A 66 -4.95 -13.60 -16.05
C ILE A 66 -4.06 -13.93 -17.25
N ALA A 67 -4.28 -15.11 -17.85
CA ALA A 67 -3.81 -15.50 -19.18
C ALA A 67 -5.02 -15.83 -20.06
#